data_AF-A0A1Q7SP10-F1
#
_entry.id   AF-A0A1Q7SP10-F1
#
_cell.length_a   1.000
_cell.length_b   1.000
_cell.length_c   1.000
_cell.angle_alpha   90.00
_cell.angle_beta   90.00
_cell.angle_gamma   90.00
#
_symmetry.space_group_name_H-M   'P 1'
#
loop_
_entity.id
_entity.type
_entity.pdbx_description
1 polymer ?
#
loop_
_entity_poly.entity_id
_entity_poly.type
_entity_poly.pdbx_seq_one_letter_code
_entity_poly.pdbx_strand_id
1 'polypeptide(L)'
;MAWRGIRAAVRARPVAFFTIAGAVLALDLTLPALVLAVARTPWTYFTFNPWLKKLPEYVISGETLEKKLDFLSRVALFWFTADGPYGVPEWGFAVDTMDVLRFVVMALLVGVYGALWLHARQQGRVSGWRASASRSGGVVGAFASVLGLSTGPCSVVGCGAPVLPVVGLVFTGLSSGTLAVLSVSSRIAGAGVLVLLSGAVAYLGWQVARAPRQSL
;
A
#
# COMPACT_ATOMS: atom_id res chain seq x y z
N MET A 1 18.33 17.09 8.63
CA MET A 1 17.41 18.12 9.20
C MET A 1 15.94 17.69 9.17
N ALA A 2 15.42 17.17 8.05
CA ALA A 2 14.03 16.70 7.93
C ALA A 2 13.61 15.66 9.00
N TRP A 3 14.51 14.73 9.34
CA TRP A 3 14.28 13.72 10.38
C TRP A 3 13.84 14.29 11.73
N ARG A 4 14.39 15.44 12.13
CA ARG A 4 14.02 16.08 13.40
C ARG A 4 12.57 16.57 13.38
N GLY A 5 12.12 17.14 12.26
CA GLY A 5 10.73 17.58 12.08
C GLY A 5 9.75 16.43 11.98
N ILE A 6 10.11 15.34 11.28
CA ILE A 6 9.34 14.09 11.25
C ILE A 6 9.13 13.56 12.67
N ARG A 7 10.22 13.41 13.42
CA ARG A 7 10.15 12.88 14.79
C ARG A 7 9.33 13.79 15.72
N ALA A 8 9.44 15.10 15.58
CA ALA A 8 8.65 16.05 16.36
C ALA A 8 7.16 15.94 16.05
N ALA A 9 6.78 15.88 14.77
CA ALA A 9 5.39 15.77 14.35
C ALA A 9 4.74 14.45 14.78
N VAL A 10 5.44 13.31 14.59
CA VAL A 10 4.93 12.00 15.01
C VAL A 10 4.75 11.95 16.53
N ARG A 11 5.70 12.48 17.31
CA ARG A 11 5.58 12.55 18.78
C ARG A 11 4.50 13.51 19.26
N ALA A 12 4.27 14.61 18.55
CA ALA A 12 3.22 15.56 18.89
C ALA A 12 1.82 15.02 18.55
N ARG A 13 1.72 14.11 17.57
CA ARG A 13 0.45 13.59 17.05
C ARG A 13 0.49 12.06 16.85
N PRO A 14 0.79 11.27 17.90
CA PRO A 14 0.92 9.82 17.76
C PRO A 14 -0.40 9.16 17.36
N VAL A 15 -1.52 9.62 17.94
CA VAL A 15 -2.85 9.09 17.60
C VAL A 15 -3.14 9.28 16.12
N ALA A 16 -2.99 10.50 15.59
CA ALA A 16 -3.24 10.77 14.17
C ALA A 16 -2.34 9.94 13.24
N PHE A 17 -1.05 9.82 13.59
CA PHE A 17 -0.10 8.98 12.87
C PHE A 17 -0.58 7.53 12.80
N PHE A 18 -0.86 6.90 13.94
CA PHE A 18 -1.28 5.50 13.99
C PHE A 18 -2.66 5.27 13.39
N THR A 19 -3.61 6.19 13.55
CA THR A 19 -4.94 6.07 12.94
C THR A 19 -4.86 6.13 11.41
N ILE A 20 -4.07 7.06 10.86
CA ILE A 20 -3.93 7.21 9.40
C ILE A 20 -3.16 6.02 8.83
N ALA A 21 -2.03 5.65 9.44
CA ALA A 21 -1.26 4.49 9.00
C ALA A 21 -2.07 3.20 9.08
N GLY A 22 -2.77 2.97 10.19
CA GLY A 22 -3.64 1.81 10.36
C GLY A 22 -4.78 1.76 9.34
N ALA A 23 -5.42 2.89 9.05
CA ALA A 23 -6.47 2.98 8.04
C ALA A 23 -5.95 2.66 6.63
N VAL A 24 -4.79 3.22 6.25
CA VAL A 24 -4.16 2.94 4.95
C VAL A 24 -3.78 1.47 4.83
N LEU A 25 -3.16 0.91 5.86
CA LEU A 25 -2.79 -0.52 5.88
C LEU A 25 -4.01 -1.42 5.76
N ALA A 26 -5.08 -1.11 6.49
CA ALA A 26 -6.34 -1.86 6.39
C ALA A 26 -6.96 -1.76 5.00
N LEU A 27 -6.93 -0.58 4.38
CA LEU A 27 -7.38 -0.39 3.00
C LEU A 27 -6.53 -1.21 2.02
N ASP A 28 -5.21 -1.13 2.09
CA ASP A 28 -4.32 -1.87 1.18
C ASP A 28 -4.53 -3.39 1.27
N LEU A 29 -4.85 -3.92 2.45
CA LEU A 29 -5.13 -5.34 2.67
C LEU A 29 -6.52 -5.78 2.19
N THR A 30 -7.54 -4.93 2.36
CA THR A 30 -8.94 -5.33 2.16
C THR A 30 -9.51 -4.89 0.82
N LEU A 31 -9.06 -3.75 0.29
CA LEU A 31 -9.61 -3.15 -0.92
C LEU A 31 -9.50 -4.08 -2.14
N PRO A 32 -8.38 -4.77 -2.41
CA PRO A 32 -8.30 -5.67 -3.57
C PRO A 32 -9.34 -6.79 -3.50
N ALA A 33 -9.45 -7.45 -2.34
CA ALA A 33 -10.40 -8.54 -2.13
C ALA A 33 -11.86 -8.06 -2.20
N LEU A 34 -12.17 -6.89 -1.62
CA LEU A 34 -13.50 -6.29 -1.66
C LEU A 34 -13.91 -5.89 -3.07
N VAL A 35 -13.01 -5.28 -3.84
CA VAL A 35 -13.29 -4.88 -5.22
C VAL A 35 -13.54 -6.12 -6.08
N LEU A 36 -12.73 -7.17 -5.93
CA LEU A 36 -12.95 -8.44 -6.64
C LEU A 36 -14.26 -9.10 -6.23
N ALA A 37 -14.60 -9.10 -4.93
CA ALA A 37 -15.86 -9.65 -4.45
C ALA A 37 -17.09 -8.95 -5.02
N VAL A 38 -17.03 -7.62 -5.14
CA VAL A 38 -18.14 -6.81 -5.69
C VAL A 38 -18.21 -6.90 -7.21
N ALA A 39 -17.06 -6.91 -7.91
CA ALA A 39 -17.02 -6.87 -9.36
C ALA A 39 -17.20 -8.23 -10.04
N ARG A 40 -16.90 -9.33 -9.33
CA ARG A 40 -16.94 -10.70 -9.86
C ARG A 40 -17.91 -11.57 -9.06
N THR A 41 -17.41 -12.14 -7.99
CA THR A 41 -18.10 -13.11 -7.13
C THR A 41 -17.46 -13.04 -5.74
N PRO A 42 -18.23 -13.19 -4.64
CA PRO A 42 -17.68 -13.17 -3.29
C PRO A 42 -16.64 -14.26 -3.09
N TRP A 43 -15.63 -13.99 -2.26
CA TRP A 43 -14.64 -15.03 -1.90
C TRP A 43 -15.33 -16.18 -1.18
N THR A 44 -14.95 -17.40 -1.55
CA THR A 44 -15.47 -18.63 -0.92
C THR A 44 -14.48 -19.19 0.08
N TYR A 45 -13.20 -18.87 -0.08
CA TYR A 45 -12.12 -19.44 0.71
C TYR A 45 -11.06 -18.41 1.07
N PHE A 46 -10.57 -18.49 2.31
CA PHE A 46 -9.46 -17.72 2.83
C PHE A 46 -8.57 -18.64 3.64
N THR A 47 -7.25 -18.56 3.42
CA THR A 47 -6.29 -19.27 4.27
C THR A 47 -4.97 -18.52 4.36
N PHE A 48 -4.30 -18.73 5.48
CA PHE A 48 -2.87 -18.45 5.60
C PHE A 48 -2.06 -19.56 4.95
N ASN A 49 -0.86 -19.20 4.50
CA ASN A 49 0.07 -20.17 3.93
C ASN A 49 0.46 -21.21 4.98
N PRO A 50 0.06 -22.49 4.80
CA PRO A 50 0.36 -23.55 5.78
C PRO A 50 1.85 -23.81 5.94
N TRP A 51 2.68 -23.41 4.96
CA TRP A 51 4.12 -23.56 5.01
C TRP A 51 4.77 -22.61 6.03
N LEU A 52 4.13 -21.50 6.40
CA LEU A 52 4.72 -20.51 7.34
C LEU A 52 5.13 -21.11 8.68
N LYS A 53 4.48 -22.21 9.11
CA LYS A 53 4.88 -22.95 10.32
C LYS A 53 6.29 -23.55 10.25
N LYS A 54 6.79 -23.82 9.04
CA LYS A 54 8.15 -24.34 8.78
C LYS A 54 9.18 -23.22 8.56
N LEU A 55 8.74 -21.96 8.55
CA LEU A 55 9.61 -20.82 8.28
C LEU A 55 10.72 -20.66 9.33
N PRO A 56 10.49 -20.87 10.65
CA PRO A 56 11.57 -20.83 11.64
C PRO A 56 12.67 -21.88 11.37
N GLU A 57 12.28 -23.10 11.01
CA GLU A 57 13.21 -24.18 10.65
C GLU A 57 14.02 -23.82 9.40
N TYR A 58 13.36 -23.25 8.39
CA TYR A 58 14.01 -22.80 7.16
C TYR A 58 15.02 -21.67 7.39
N VAL A 59 14.70 -20.70 8.27
CA VAL A 59 15.60 -19.58 8.59
C VAL A 59 16.88 -20.07 9.29
N ILE A 60 16.76 -21.08 10.16
CA ILE A 60 17.89 -21.66 10.91
C ILE A 60 18.68 -22.68 10.07
N SER A 61 18.11 -23.18 8.97
CA SER A 61 18.76 -24.15 8.09
C SER A 61 20.12 -23.67 7.54
N GLY A 62 20.96 -24.60 7.07
CA GLY A 62 22.26 -24.28 6.47
C GLY A 62 22.21 -23.67 5.06
N GLU A 63 21.03 -23.30 4.55
CA GLU A 63 20.89 -22.73 3.20
C GLU A 63 21.59 -21.36 3.06
N THR A 64 22.02 -21.02 1.84
CA THR A 64 22.67 -19.74 1.56
C THR A 64 21.75 -18.55 1.84
N LEU A 65 22.33 -17.43 2.30
CA LEU A 65 21.59 -16.20 2.62
C LEU A 65 20.79 -15.67 1.43
N GLU A 66 21.35 -15.76 0.22
CA GLU A 66 20.71 -15.30 -1.01
C GLU A 66 19.40 -16.04 -1.29
N LYS A 67 19.40 -17.38 -1.20
CA LYS A 67 18.19 -18.19 -1.39
C LYS A 67 17.16 -17.93 -0.30
N LYS A 68 17.62 -17.76 0.95
CA LYS A 68 16.72 -17.40 2.06
C LYS A 68 16.03 -16.07 1.79
N LEU A 69 16.78 -15.05 1.36
CA LEU A 69 16.23 -13.73 1.05
C LEU A 69 15.28 -13.78 -0.15
N ASP A 70 15.65 -14.46 -1.24
CA ASP A 70 14.78 -14.59 -2.41
C ASP A 70 13.47 -15.28 -2.05
N PHE A 71 13.53 -16.39 -1.32
CA PHE A 71 12.34 -17.10 -0.83
C PHE A 71 11.50 -16.23 0.11
N LEU A 72 12.11 -15.64 1.14
CA LEU A 72 11.40 -14.82 2.13
C LEU A 72 10.76 -13.58 1.50
N SER A 73 11.34 -13.03 0.43
CA SER A 73 10.74 -11.91 -0.28
C SER A 73 9.50 -12.32 -1.09
N ARG A 74 9.46 -13.54 -1.63
CA ARG A 74 8.39 -14.00 -2.55
C ARG A 74 7.33 -14.87 -1.89
N VAL A 75 7.53 -15.27 -0.64
CA VAL A 75 6.60 -16.18 0.03
C VAL A 75 5.23 -15.52 0.20
N ALA A 76 4.20 -16.17 -0.34
CA ALA A 76 2.81 -15.79 -0.08
C ALA A 76 2.49 -16.02 1.39
N LEU A 77 1.90 -15.04 2.06
CA LEU A 77 1.55 -15.11 3.48
C LEU A 77 0.12 -15.62 3.67
N PHE A 78 -0.80 -15.15 2.86
CA PHE A 78 -2.20 -15.58 2.84
C PHE A 78 -2.80 -15.35 1.47
N TRP A 79 -3.97 -15.93 1.22
CA TRP A 79 -4.73 -15.68 0.02
C TRP A 79 -6.23 -15.84 0.21
N PHE A 80 -6.95 -15.15 -0.65
CA PHE A 80 -8.38 -15.27 -0.89
C PHE A 80 -8.59 -15.96 -2.23
N THR A 81 -9.57 -16.83 -2.33
CA THR A 81 -10.02 -17.39 -3.61
C THR A 81 -11.54 -17.41 -3.66
N ALA A 82 -12.08 -17.27 -4.86
CA ALA A 82 -13.47 -17.54 -5.13
C ALA A 82 -13.57 -18.69 -6.13
N ASP A 83 -14.32 -19.72 -5.79
CA ASP A 83 -14.51 -20.88 -6.63
C ASP A 83 -15.44 -20.56 -7.80
N GLY A 84 -15.06 -20.98 -9.00
CA GLY A 84 -15.90 -20.91 -10.18
C GLY A 84 -16.80 -22.15 -10.31
N PRO A 85 -17.80 -22.10 -11.21
CA PRO A 85 -18.81 -23.15 -11.40
C PRO A 85 -18.24 -24.51 -11.82
N TYR A 86 -16.98 -24.58 -12.25
CA TYR A 86 -16.31 -25.80 -12.69
C TYR A 86 -15.20 -26.30 -11.75
N GLY A 87 -15.18 -25.83 -10.49
CA GLY A 87 -14.20 -26.26 -9.49
C GLY A 87 -12.78 -25.71 -9.69
N VAL A 88 -12.62 -24.73 -10.59
CA VAL A 88 -11.41 -23.92 -10.72
C VAL A 88 -11.66 -22.54 -10.10
N PRO A 89 -10.68 -21.92 -9.41
CA PRO A 89 -10.83 -20.58 -8.88
C PRO A 89 -11.14 -19.58 -10.00
N GLU A 90 -12.25 -18.85 -9.89
CA GLU A 90 -12.60 -17.77 -10.82
C GLU A 90 -11.65 -16.59 -10.67
N TRP A 91 -11.27 -16.30 -9.42
CA TRP A 91 -10.21 -15.37 -9.09
C TRP A 91 -9.53 -15.76 -7.77
N GLY A 92 -8.28 -15.34 -7.63
CA GLY A 92 -7.50 -15.42 -6.40
C GLY A 92 -6.87 -14.08 -6.05
N PHE A 93 -6.56 -13.85 -4.79
CA PHE A 93 -5.75 -12.73 -4.33
C PHE A 93 -4.91 -13.20 -3.16
N ALA A 94 -3.68 -13.60 -3.43
CA ALA A 94 -2.63 -13.81 -2.45
C ALA A 94 -1.99 -12.46 -2.02
N VAL A 95 -1.23 -12.48 -0.95
CA VAL A 95 -0.40 -11.36 -0.54
C VAL A 95 0.94 -11.94 -0.13
N ASP A 96 2.01 -11.48 -0.77
CA ASP A 96 3.38 -11.90 -0.47
C ASP A 96 4.08 -10.95 0.50
N THR A 97 5.27 -11.34 0.96
CA THR A 97 6.05 -10.54 1.90
C THR A 97 6.42 -9.17 1.35
N MET A 98 6.74 -9.06 0.05
CA MET A 98 7.08 -7.78 -0.58
C MET A 98 5.86 -6.88 -0.70
N ASP A 99 4.67 -7.43 -0.93
CA ASP A 99 3.41 -6.70 -0.86
C ASP A 99 3.16 -6.16 0.55
N VAL A 100 3.30 -6.99 1.59
CA VAL A 100 3.16 -6.52 2.98
C VAL A 100 4.18 -5.43 3.30
N LEU A 101 5.44 -5.61 2.91
CA LEU A 101 6.47 -4.61 3.12
C LEU A 101 6.08 -3.29 2.44
N ARG A 102 5.60 -3.35 1.19
CA ARG A 102 5.13 -2.18 0.44
C ARG A 102 3.96 -1.51 1.13
N PHE A 103 2.95 -2.26 1.57
CA PHE A 103 1.79 -1.72 2.29
C PHE A 103 2.20 -1.04 3.59
N VAL A 104 3.08 -1.67 4.37
CA VAL A 104 3.60 -1.08 5.61
C VAL A 104 4.38 0.19 5.34
N VAL A 105 5.30 0.20 4.38
CA VAL A 105 6.08 1.40 4.02
C VAL A 105 5.15 2.54 3.59
N MET A 106 4.15 2.25 2.77
CA MET A 106 3.18 3.24 2.30
C MET A 106 2.31 3.77 3.43
N ALA A 107 1.75 2.89 4.26
CA ALA A 107 0.99 3.25 5.43
C ALA A 107 1.78 4.18 6.37
N LEU A 108 3.04 3.87 6.63
CA LEU A 108 3.92 4.69 7.46
C LEU A 108 4.20 6.04 6.80
N LEU A 109 4.51 6.09 5.50
CA LEU A 109 4.75 7.35 4.79
C LEU A 109 3.52 8.26 4.80
N VAL A 110 2.33 7.72 4.54
CA VAL A 110 1.07 8.48 4.57
C VAL A 110 0.74 8.91 6.00
N GLY A 111 0.97 8.06 6.99
CA GLY A 111 0.85 8.41 8.41
C GLY A 111 1.76 9.56 8.81
N VAL A 112 3.05 9.51 8.43
CA VAL A 112 4.02 10.58 8.67
C VAL A 112 3.58 11.86 7.98
N TYR A 113 3.16 11.78 6.73
CA TYR A 113 2.66 12.92 5.97
C TYR A 113 1.46 13.58 6.67
N GLY A 114 0.47 12.78 7.09
CA GLY A 114 -0.70 13.27 7.81
C GLY A 114 -0.34 13.92 9.14
N ALA A 115 0.55 13.30 9.92
CA ALA A 115 1.03 13.88 11.18
C ALA A 115 1.78 15.20 10.97
N LEU A 116 2.68 15.26 9.97
CA LEU A 116 3.39 16.48 9.58
C LEU A 116 2.44 17.58 9.14
N TRP A 117 1.45 17.24 8.31
CA TRP A 117 0.47 18.18 7.81
C TRP A 117 -0.38 18.79 8.93
N LEU A 118 -0.88 17.96 9.85
CA LEU A 118 -1.65 18.42 11.00
C LEU A 118 -0.80 19.27 11.93
N HIS A 119 0.46 18.87 12.17
CA HIS A 119 1.39 19.63 13.00
C HIS A 119 1.75 20.99 12.37
N ALA A 120 1.99 21.03 11.06
CA ALA A 120 2.29 22.26 10.33
C ALA A 120 1.09 23.21 10.25
N ARG A 121 -0.14 22.67 10.14
CA ARG A 121 -1.38 23.46 10.23
C ARG A 121 -1.53 24.15 11.59
N GLN A 122 -1.23 23.46 12.68
CA GLN A 122 -1.35 24.02 14.03
C GLN A 122 -0.34 25.11 14.32
N GLN A 123 0.84 25.04 13.69
CA GLN A 123 1.85 26.09 13.75
C GLN A 123 1.52 27.29 12.84
N GLY A 124 0.35 27.33 12.19
CA GLY A 124 -0.06 28.40 11.29
C GLY A 124 0.75 28.48 9.99
N ARG A 125 1.58 27.47 9.69
CA ARG A 125 2.49 27.50 8.53
C ARG A 125 1.82 27.05 7.23
N VAL A 126 0.68 26.39 7.37
CA VAL A 126 -0.23 26.04 6.27
C VAL A 126 -1.50 26.87 6.40
N SER A 127 -1.36 28.20 6.41
CA SER A 127 -2.47 29.15 6.26
C SER A 127 -2.51 29.62 4.81
N GLY A 128 -3.34 29.03 3.95
CA GLY A 128 -3.34 29.45 2.54
C GLY A 128 -4.40 28.93 1.59
N TRP A 129 -5.13 27.84 1.90
CA TRP A 129 -6.30 27.47 1.10
C TRP A 129 -7.54 27.40 1.97
N ARG A 130 -8.37 28.43 1.83
CA ARG A 130 -9.64 28.68 2.52
C ARG A 130 -10.49 27.40 2.63
N ALA A 131 -11.17 27.32 3.77
CA ALA A 131 -12.15 26.37 4.29
C ALA A 131 -13.20 25.73 3.35
N SER A 132 -13.12 25.87 2.03
CA SER A 132 -14.10 25.33 1.06
C SER A 132 -13.71 23.96 0.46
N ALA A 133 -12.41 23.67 0.28
CA ALA A 133 -11.97 22.39 -0.32
C ALA A 133 -11.92 21.20 0.67
N SER A 134 -12.33 21.42 1.92
CA SER A 134 -12.10 20.49 3.05
C SER A 134 -13.02 19.27 3.09
N ARG A 135 -14.02 19.13 2.21
CA ARG A 135 -14.87 17.93 2.19
C ARG A 135 -14.59 16.98 1.02
N SER A 136 -14.00 17.45 -0.08
CA SER A 136 -13.91 16.67 -1.32
C SER A 136 -12.47 16.34 -1.78
N GLY A 137 -11.49 17.21 -1.54
CA GLY A 137 -10.15 17.04 -2.13
C GLY A 137 -9.24 16.00 -1.45
N GLY A 138 -9.28 15.92 -0.12
CA GLY A 138 -8.44 14.98 0.65
C GLY A 138 -8.90 13.53 0.54
N VAL A 139 -10.21 13.33 0.35
CA VAL A 139 -10.84 12.02 0.16
C VAL A 139 -10.52 11.50 -1.24
N VAL A 140 -10.65 12.32 -2.28
CA VAL A 140 -10.35 11.93 -3.68
C VAL A 140 -8.85 11.68 -3.89
N GLY A 141 -7.95 12.45 -3.26
CA GLY A 141 -6.50 12.20 -3.33
C GLY A 141 -6.05 10.96 -2.57
N ALA A 142 -6.71 10.63 -1.45
CA ALA A 142 -6.50 9.38 -0.72
C ALA A 142 -7.09 8.17 -1.46
N PHE A 143 -8.26 8.31 -2.09
CA PHE A 143 -8.83 7.25 -2.91
C PHE A 143 -8.05 7.04 -4.20
N ALA A 144 -7.55 8.09 -4.86
CA ALA A 144 -6.73 7.96 -6.07
C ALA A 144 -5.36 7.32 -5.77
N SER A 145 -4.76 7.58 -4.60
CA SER A 145 -3.54 6.90 -4.18
C SER A 145 -3.80 5.47 -3.71
N VAL A 146 -4.88 5.19 -2.99
CA VAL A 146 -5.27 3.85 -2.51
C VAL A 146 -5.71 2.94 -3.67
N LEU A 147 -6.53 3.43 -4.60
CA LEU A 147 -6.94 2.68 -5.80
C LEU A 147 -5.77 2.50 -6.79
N GLY A 148 -4.81 3.42 -6.82
CA GLY A 148 -3.60 3.30 -7.63
C GLY A 148 -2.51 2.39 -7.03
N LEU A 149 -2.50 2.19 -5.70
CA LEU A 149 -1.53 1.34 -5.00
C LEU A 149 -2.02 -0.08 -4.70
N SER A 150 -3.33 -0.32 -4.62
CA SER A 150 -3.90 -1.66 -4.42
C SER A 150 -3.76 -2.58 -5.66
N THR A 151 -3.19 -2.11 -6.77
CA THR A 151 -3.00 -2.88 -8.01
C THR A 151 -1.54 -3.31 -8.24
N GLY A 152 -0.94 -3.97 -7.24
CA GLY A 152 0.32 -4.72 -7.43
C GLY A 152 0.06 -5.99 -8.26
N PRO A 153 0.95 -6.38 -9.21
CA PRO A 153 0.69 -7.44 -10.19
C PRO A 153 0.94 -8.88 -9.72
N CYS A 154 1.17 -9.11 -8.44
CA CYS A 154 1.24 -10.45 -7.87
C CYS A 154 0.06 -10.47 -6.92
N SER A 155 -1.04 -11.15 -7.23
CA SER A 155 -1.28 -12.40 -6.53
C SER A 155 -2.59 -13.10 -6.95
N VAL A 156 -3.00 -12.97 -8.22
CA VAL A 156 -4.16 -13.72 -8.73
C VAL A 156 -3.67 -15.04 -9.30
N VAL A 157 -3.94 -16.15 -8.61
CA VAL A 157 -3.69 -17.49 -9.16
C VAL A 157 -4.91 -17.89 -9.98
N GLY A 158 -4.69 -18.15 -11.28
CA GLY A 158 -5.75 -18.55 -12.21
C GLY A 158 -5.41 -18.44 -13.71
N CYS A 159 -4.22 -17.98 -14.13
CA CYS A 159 -3.83 -18.06 -15.53
C CYS A 159 -2.30 -17.99 -15.69
N GLY A 160 -1.73 -18.82 -16.57
CA GLY A 160 -0.38 -18.64 -17.11
C GLY A 160 -0.27 -17.42 -18.03
N ALA A 161 -0.75 -16.26 -17.58
CA ALA A 161 -0.77 -14.99 -18.31
C ALA A 161 -0.56 -13.82 -17.32
N PRO A 162 0.16 -12.75 -17.73
CA PRO A 162 0.54 -11.66 -16.84
C PRO A 162 -0.69 -10.91 -16.32
N VAL A 163 -0.76 -10.79 -15.00
CA VAL A 163 -1.95 -10.35 -14.27
C VAL A 163 -2.18 -8.84 -14.40
N LEU A 164 -3.42 -8.48 -14.70
CA LEU A 164 -3.93 -7.12 -14.86
C LEU A 164 -4.08 -6.37 -13.52
N PRO A 165 -3.97 -5.02 -13.52
CA PRO A 165 -4.56 -4.14 -12.52
C PRO A 165 -6.04 -4.45 -12.28
N VAL A 166 -6.53 -4.29 -11.05
CA VAL A 166 -7.93 -4.55 -10.64
C VAL A 166 -8.96 -3.83 -11.53
N VAL A 167 -8.61 -2.68 -12.11
CA VAL A 167 -9.44 -1.99 -13.11
C VAL A 167 -9.53 -2.78 -14.43
N GLY A 168 -8.46 -3.44 -14.85
CA GLY A 168 -8.43 -4.28 -16.06
C GLY A 168 -9.20 -5.61 -15.92
N LEU A 169 -9.38 -6.12 -14.71
CA LEU A 169 -10.20 -7.33 -14.47
C LEU A 169 -11.71 -7.07 -14.60
N VAL A 170 -12.16 -5.81 -14.58
CA VAL A 170 -13.52 -5.40 -14.96
C VAL A 170 -13.68 -5.38 -16.50
N PHE A 171 -12.59 -5.27 -17.24
CA PHE A 171 -12.56 -5.20 -18.71
C PHE A 171 -11.90 -6.45 -19.32
N THR A 172 -12.43 -7.65 -19.06
CA THR A 172 -11.97 -8.82 -19.83
C THR A 172 -12.38 -8.69 -21.30
N GLY A 173 -11.37 -8.49 -22.16
CA GLY A 173 -11.49 -8.35 -23.62
C GLY A 173 -10.23 -7.79 -24.33
N LEU A 174 -9.16 -7.41 -23.62
CA LEU A 174 -7.98 -6.79 -24.23
C LEU A 174 -6.81 -7.79 -24.45
N SER A 175 -6.20 -7.70 -25.62
CA SER A 175 -5.07 -8.50 -26.11
C SER A 175 -3.85 -8.51 -25.16
N SER A 176 -3.13 -9.64 -25.08
CA SER A 176 -1.97 -9.89 -24.19
C SER A 176 -0.89 -8.79 -24.15
N GLY A 177 -0.76 -7.97 -25.20
CA GLY A 177 0.16 -6.83 -25.22
C GLY A 177 -0.24 -5.68 -24.29
N THR A 178 -1.54 -5.43 -24.11
CA THR A 178 -2.07 -4.36 -23.25
C THR A 178 -1.87 -4.68 -21.77
N LEU A 179 -1.84 -5.97 -21.40
CA LEU A 179 -1.66 -6.43 -20.01
C LEU A 179 -0.24 -6.16 -19.49
N ALA A 180 0.76 -6.40 -20.34
CA ALA A 180 2.15 -6.12 -20.02
C ALA A 180 2.36 -4.62 -19.80
N VAL A 181 1.79 -3.77 -20.67
CA VAL A 181 1.85 -2.32 -20.54
C VAL A 181 1.15 -1.85 -19.26
N LEU A 182 -0.05 -2.36 -18.94
CA LEU A 182 -0.76 -1.99 -17.71
C LEU A 182 0.04 -2.36 -16.45
N SER A 183 0.70 -3.52 -16.42
CA SER A 183 1.52 -3.94 -15.28
C SER A 183 2.77 -3.07 -15.10
N VAL A 184 3.44 -2.69 -16.19
CA VAL A 184 4.60 -1.78 -16.18
C VAL A 184 4.16 -0.36 -15.79
N SER A 185 3.06 0.13 -16.36
CA SER A 185 2.48 1.43 -16.01
C SER A 185 2.07 1.50 -14.54
N SER A 186 1.46 0.44 -14.00
CA SER A 186 1.13 0.35 -12.56
C SER A 186 2.40 0.40 -11.70
N ARG A 187 3.47 -0.31 -12.09
CA ARG A 187 4.76 -0.25 -11.38
C ARG A 187 5.38 1.14 -11.40
N ILE A 188 5.37 1.81 -12.55
CA ILE A 188 5.91 3.16 -12.71
C ILE A 188 5.07 4.16 -11.90
N ALA A 189 3.73 4.05 -11.95
CA ALA A 189 2.84 4.91 -11.18
C ALA A 189 3.04 4.70 -9.66
N GLY A 190 3.12 3.45 -9.20
CA GLY A 190 3.40 3.12 -7.80
C GLY A 190 4.75 3.66 -7.33
N ALA A 191 5.81 3.49 -8.13
CA ALA A 191 7.12 4.05 -7.83
C ALA A 191 7.09 5.59 -7.82
N GLY A 192 6.38 6.21 -8.77
CA GLY A 192 6.20 7.66 -8.84
C GLY A 192 5.51 8.23 -7.60
N VAL A 193 4.43 7.58 -7.13
CA VAL A 193 3.73 7.98 -5.91
C VAL A 193 4.64 7.85 -4.69
N LEU A 194 5.40 6.76 -4.58
CA LEU A 194 6.38 6.56 -3.51
C LEU A 194 7.42 7.68 -3.47
N VAL A 195 7.98 8.04 -4.64
CA VAL A 195 8.98 9.11 -4.76
C VAL A 195 8.39 10.46 -4.41
N LEU A 196 7.21 10.80 -4.94
CA LEU A 196 6.52 12.06 -4.67
C LEU A 196 6.15 12.20 -3.19
N LEU A 197 5.60 11.13 -2.59
CA LEU A 197 5.22 11.12 -1.18
C LEU A 197 6.45 11.23 -0.28
N SER A 198 7.54 10.52 -0.60
CA SER A 198 8.81 10.63 0.12
C SER A 198 9.38 12.04 0.04
N GLY A 199 9.34 12.66 -1.15
CA GLY A 199 9.73 14.05 -1.36
C GLY A 199 8.88 15.02 -0.54
N ALA A 200 7.55 14.84 -0.53
CA ALA A 200 6.63 15.66 0.26
C ALA A 200 6.88 15.54 1.77
N VAL A 201 7.12 14.33 2.27
CA VAL A 201 7.49 14.08 3.68
C VAL A 201 8.82 14.73 4.03
N ALA A 202 9.83 14.58 3.17
CA ALA A 202 11.14 15.21 3.38
C ALA A 202 11.03 16.75 3.41
N TYR A 203 10.26 17.31 2.48
CA TYR A 203 10.01 18.75 2.38
C TYR A 203 9.27 19.30 3.60
N LEU A 204 8.15 18.68 4.00
CA LEU A 204 7.38 19.10 5.18
C LEU A 204 8.19 18.91 6.47
N GLY A 205 8.90 17.78 6.60
CA GLY A 205 9.78 17.53 7.74
C GLY A 205 10.88 18.58 7.85
N TRP A 206 11.43 19.04 6.73
CA TRP A 206 12.41 20.11 6.72
C TRP A 206 11.81 21.48 7.07
N GLN A 207 10.62 21.81 6.56
CA GLN A 207 9.91 23.04 6.94
C GLN A 207 9.64 23.09 8.45
N VAL A 208 9.07 22.02 9.01
CA VAL A 208 8.78 21.91 10.45
C VAL A 208 10.06 22.03 11.26
N ALA A 209 11.17 21.40 10.84
CA ALA A 209 12.45 21.47 11.53
C ALA A 209 13.09 22.87 11.53
N ARG A 210 12.76 23.71 10.54
CA ARG A 210 13.21 25.11 10.45
C ARG A 210 12.39 26.07 11.31
N ALA A 211 11.39 25.61 12.06
CA ALA A 211 10.69 26.46 13.03
C ALA A 211 11.68 26.92 14.11
N PRO A 212 11.87 28.24 14.30
CA PRO A 212 12.48 28.72 15.54
C PRO A 212 11.63 28.24 16.72
N ARG A 213 12.28 27.73 17.76
CA ARG A 213 11.62 27.45 19.05
C ARG A 213 11.09 28.79 19.55
N GLN A 214 9.79 29.06 19.38
CA GLN A 214 9.14 30.14 20.13
C GLN A 214 9.06 29.66 21.58
N SER A 215 10.08 30.02 22.36
CA SER A 215 10.05 29.98 23.81
C SER A 215 9.00 30.99 24.26
N LEU A 216 7.88 30.47 24.76
CA LEU A 216 7.05 31.15 25.75
C LEU A 216 7.48 30.62 27.12
#